data_AF-A0A2N6AGQ1-F1
#
_entry.id   AF-A0A2N6AGQ1-F1
#
_cell.length_a   1.000
_cell.length_b   1.000
_cell.length_c   1.000
_cell.angle_alpha   90.00
_cell.angle_beta   90.00
_cell.angle_gamma   90.00
#
_symmetry.space_group_name_H-M   'P 1'
#
loop_
_entity.id
_entity.type
_entity.pdbx_description
1 polymer ?
#
loop_
_entity_poly.entity_id
_entity_poly.type
_entity_poly.pdbx_seq_one_letter_code
_entity_poly.pdbx_strand_id
1 'polypeptide(L)'
;MSESPGVEPRYARNTAGAMVGGACMIGGAKLAGPLQTPLQSRPLQKTKLYDINQTSAMHGNSKAYVGDTHVYTIRDTATGQTHKVGESMQGLNRHGLSKRAKAQAEKLWRETGVRHETQVRQTFTTKAEARTYETQLIDRYRKMYGDKTLPGNKGNR
;
A
#
# COMPACT_ATOMS: atom_id res chain seq x y z
N MET A 1 -5.88 33.77 -28.12
CA MET A 1 -4.70 33.70 -27.23
C MET A 1 -5.26 33.84 -25.83
N SER A 2 -5.38 32.72 -25.12
CA SER A 2 -6.12 32.63 -23.86
C SER A 2 -5.14 32.24 -22.78
N GLU A 3 -4.78 33.20 -21.92
CA GLU A 3 -3.94 32.96 -20.75
C GLU A 3 -4.82 33.14 -19.50
N SER A 4 -5.06 32.02 -18.81
CA SER A 4 -5.71 32.00 -17.50
C SER A 4 -4.64 31.94 -16.42
N PRO A 5 -4.55 32.90 -15.47
CA PRO A 5 -3.58 32.83 -14.39
C PRO A 5 -4.06 31.98 -13.20
N GLY A 6 -3.24 30.98 -12.88
CA GLY A 6 -2.84 30.45 -11.58
C GLY A 6 -3.80 30.50 -10.37
N VAL A 7 -4.21 29.32 -9.91
CA VAL A 7 -4.73 29.10 -8.55
C VAL A 7 -3.60 28.52 -7.69
N GLU A 8 -3.10 29.30 -6.72
CA GLU A 8 -2.19 28.80 -5.67
C GLU A 8 -2.97 28.13 -4.52
N PRO A 9 -2.51 26.99 -3.98
CA PRO A 9 -2.99 26.49 -2.70
C PRO A 9 -2.24 27.12 -1.54
N ARG A 10 -2.94 27.93 -0.73
CA ARG A 10 -2.44 28.43 0.55
C ARG A 10 -2.39 27.32 1.59
N TYR A 11 -1.18 27.00 2.04
CA TYR A 11 -0.90 26.16 3.21
C TYR A 11 -1.51 26.77 4.48
N ALA A 12 -2.43 26.06 5.14
CA ALA A 12 -2.88 26.39 6.49
C ALA A 12 -1.91 25.79 7.53
N ARG A 13 -1.48 26.65 8.45
CA ARG A 13 -0.45 26.42 9.48
C ARG A 13 -1.01 25.62 10.66
N ASN A 14 -0.17 24.72 11.17
CA ASN A 14 -0.25 24.18 12.53
C ASN A 14 -0.20 25.32 13.57
N THR A 15 -1.04 25.26 14.60
CA THR A 15 -0.79 25.96 15.87
C THR A 15 -1.10 25.03 17.04
N ALA A 16 -0.04 24.72 17.78
CA ALA A 16 -0.08 24.09 19.08
C ALA A 16 -0.63 25.08 20.11
N GLY A 17 -1.52 24.62 20.98
CA GLY A 17 -1.98 25.35 22.16
C GLY A 17 -1.76 24.48 23.39
N ALA A 18 -0.59 24.61 24.02
CA ALA A 18 -0.36 24.15 25.38
C ALA A 18 -0.56 25.35 26.32
N MET A 19 -1.52 25.25 27.24
CA MET A 19 -1.65 26.17 28.37
C MET A 19 -1.21 25.48 29.65
N VAL A 20 -0.40 26.21 30.41
CA VAL A 20 0.25 25.85 31.68
C VAL A 20 -0.38 26.67 32.80
N GLY A 21 -0.55 26.04 33.97
CA GLY A 21 -0.62 26.70 35.29
C GLY A 21 -2.04 26.94 35.82
N GLY A 22 -2.38 26.64 37.08
CA GLY A 22 -1.59 26.15 38.20
C GLY A 22 -2.41 26.11 39.51
N ALA A 23 -1.86 25.37 40.49
CA ALA A 23 -2.03 25.44 41.96
C ALA A 23 -3.44 25.17 42.56
N CYS A 24 -3.63 24.62 43.78
CA CYS A 24 -2.75 24.22 44.88
C CYS A 24 -3.51 23.22 45.79
N MET A 25 -2.75 22.31 46.43
CA MET A 25 -2.90 21.55 47.70
C MET A 25 -4.19 21.73 48.54
N ILE A 26 -4.74 20.71 49.24
CA ILE A 26 -4.23 19.96 50.43
C ILE A 26 -5.17 18.73 50.54
N GLY A 27 -4.75 17.47 50.67
CA GLY A 27 -4.07 16.84 51.81
C GLY A 27 -4.70 15.46 52.06
N GLY A 28 -3.94 14.50 52.59
CA GLY A 28 -4.47 13.18 52.98
C GLY A 28 -3.50 12.04 52.73
N ALA A 29 -2.60 11.82 53.68
CA ALA A 29 -1.55 10.81 53.67
C ALA A 29 -2.05 9.37 53.64
N LYS A 30 -1.41 8.50 52.83
CA LYS A 30 -1.17 7.09 53.16
C LYS A 30 0.20 6.61 52.63
N LEU A 31 1.06 6.39 53.62
CA LEU A 31 2.27 5.58 53.77
C LEU A 31 2.66 4.59 52.65
N ALA A 32 3.92 4.78 52.21
CA ALA A 32 4.98 3.78 52.05
C ALA A 32 4.75 2.54 51.15
N GLY A 33 5.23 2.64 49.92
CA GLY A 33 5.85 1.53 49.19
C GLY A 33 7.12 2.06 48.48
N PRO A 34 8.26 1.34 48.49
CA PRO A 34 9.45 1.80 47.79
C PRO A 34 9.25 1.75 46.28
N LEU A 35 9.08 2.91 45.63
CA LEU A 35 9.13 3.04 44.17
C LEU A 35 10.59 2.97 43.71
N GLN A 36 11.15 1.76 43.69
CA GLN A 36 12.37 1.46 42.94
C GLN A 36 11.98 0.90 41.58
N THR A 37 11.44 1.74 40.70
CA THR A 37 11.54 1.49 39.26
C THR A 37 12.78 2.26 38.78
N PRO A 38 13.93 1.60 38.53
CA PRO A 38 14.99 2.27 37.80
C PRO A 38 14.43 2.65 36.43
N LEU A 39 14.52 3.93 36.08
CA LEU A 39 14.31 4.38 34.70
C LEU A 39 15.22 3.53 33.82
N GLN A 40 14.64 2.62 33.04
CA GLN A 40 15.40 1.83 32.06
C GLN A 40 16.09 2.82 31.12
N SER A 41 17.40 2.97 31.27
CA SER A 41 18.22 3.77 30.37
C SER A 41 18.16 3.10 29.00
N ARG A 42 17.30 3.62 28.12
CA ARG A 42 17.33 3.22 26.71
C ARG A 42 18.71 3.60 26.17
N PRO A 43 19.48 2.67 25.60
CA PRO A 43 20.76 3.02 25.00
C PRO A 43 20.49 4.05 23.89
N LEU A 44 21.26 5.14 23.88
CA LEU A 44 21.25 6.11 22.78
C LEU A 44 21.56 5.35 21.49
N GLN A 45 20.57 5.26 20.61
CA GLN A 45 20.73 4.65 19.30
C GLN A 45 21.71 5.52 18.52
N LYS A 46 22.94 5.02 18.33
CA LYS A 46 23.95 5.66 17.47
C LYS A 46 23.50 5.48 16.03
N THR A 47 22.71 6.42 15.52
CA THR A 47 22.47 6.54 14.09
C THR A 47 23.78 6.96 13.44
N LYS A 48 24.23 6.22 12.42
CA LYS A 48 25.44 6.55 11.69
C LYS A 48 25.20 7.83 10.88
N LEU A 49 26.13 8.77 10.95
CA LEU A 49 26.05 10.12 10.37
C LEU A 49 25.80 10.20 8.85
N TYR A 50 25.83 9.08 8.13
CA TYR A 50 25.66 9.05 6.67
C TYR A 50 24.21 8.88 6.17
N ASP A 51 23.23 8.69 7.06
CA ASP A 51 21.83 8.41 6.66
C ASP A 51 20.92 9.65 6.53
N ILE A 52 21.46 10.86 6.65
CA ILE A 52 20.64 12.10 6.66
C ILE A 52 20.12 12.53 5.28
N ASN A 53 20.67 11.96 4.20
CA ASN A 53 20.28 12.26 2.81
C ASN A 53 19.73 11.05 2.06
N GLN A 54 19.13 10.07 2.75
CA GLN A 54 18.21 9.17 2.05
C GLN A 54 16.94 9.97 1.73
N THR A 55 16.88 10.58 0.55
CA THR A 55 15.58 10.91 -0.06
C THR A 55 14.80 9.60 -0.06
N SER A 56 13.82 9.49 0.84
CA SER A 56 13.08 8.26 1.10
C SER A 56 12.67 7.63 -0.21
N ALA A 57 13.35 6.53 -0.60
CA ALA A 57 13.12 5.91 -1.89
C ALA A 57 11.63 5.61 -2.00
N MET A 58 10.98 6.19 -3.01
CA MET A 58 9.53 6.11 -3.15
C MET A 58 9.11 4.65 -3.14
N HIS A 59 8.29 4.28 -2.15
CA HIS A 59 7.89 2.90 -1.98
C HIS A 59 7.14 2.40 -3.21
N GLY A 60 7.40 1.16 -3.63
CA GLY A 60 6.81 0.63 -4.86
C GLY A 60 5.29 0.53 -4.85
N ASN A 61 4.61 0.66 -3.70
CA ASN A 61 3.14 0.74 -3.66
C ASN A 61 2.59 2.17 -3.76
N SER A 62 3.45 3.20 -3.79
CA SER A 62 3.02 4.59 -3.93
C SER A 62 2.35 4.84 -5.28
N LYS A 63 1.20 5.54 -5.29
CA LYS A 63 0.53 5.97 -6.53
C LYS A 63 1.41 6.88 -7.39
N ALA A 64 2.31 7.63 -6.75
CA ALA A 64 3.26 8.51 -7.41
C ALA A 64 4.43 7.75 -8.06
N TYR A 65 4.48 6.41 -7.96
CA TYR A 65 5.52 5.63 -8.61
C TYR A 65 5.47 5.79 -10.14
N VAL A 66 6.60 6.26 -10.67
CA VAL A 66 6.89 6.37 -12.09
C VAL A 66 7.84 5.23 -12.46
N GLY A 67 7.41 4.39 -13.39
CA GLY A 67 8.14 3.21 -13.83
C GLY A 67 7.21 2.09 -14.27
N ASP A 68 7.76 1.16 -15.04
CA ASP A 68 7.01 0.10 -15.70
C ASP A 68 6.14 -0.69 -14.71
N THR A 69 4.84 -0.60 -14.94
CA THR A 69 3.81 -1.28 -14.15
C THR A 69 2.90 -2.02 -15.09
N HIS A 70 2.65 -3.29 -14.84
CA HIS A 70 1.76 -4.11 -15.66
C HIS A 70 0.56 -4.60 -14.88
N VAL A 71 -0.56 -4.75 -15.60
CA VAL A 71 -1.79 -5.36 -15.11
C VAL A 71 -1.83 -6.81 -15.58
N TYR A 72 -2.22 -7.71 -14.68
CA TYR A 72 -2.27 -9.14 -14.90
C TYR A 72 -3.60 -9.73 -14.41
N THR A 73 -3.92 -10.91 -14.93
CA THR A 73 -5.04 -11.74 -14.49
C THR A 73 -4.54 -13.11 -14.05
N ILE A 74 -5.21 -13.68 -13.04
CA ILE A 74 -5.06 -15.06 -12.61
C ILE A 74 -6.38 -15.77 -12.93
N ARG A 75 -6.33 -16.86 -13.68
CA ARG A 75 -7.49 -17.64 -14.12
C ARG A 75 -7.37 -19.07 -13.64
N ASP A 76 -8.49 -19.64 -13.23
CA ASP A 76 -8.58 -21.07 -12.95
C ASP A 76 -8.52 -21.84 -14.27
N THR A 77 -7.63 -22.83 -14.36
CA THR A 77 -7.46 -23.63 -15.59
C THR A 77 -8.60 -24.64 -15.82
N ALA A 78 -9.30 -25.06 -14.76
CA ALA A 78 -10.39 -26.01 -14.85
C ALA A 78 -11.70 -25.35 -15.30
N THR A 79 -12.01 -24.17 -14.73
CA THR A 79 -13.26 -23.45 -15.00
C THR A 79 -13.12 -22.34 -16.04
N GLY A 80 -11.90 -21.88 -16.32
CA GLY A 80 -11.63 -20.70 -17.15
C GLY A 80 -12.00 -19.37 -16.48
N GLN A 81 -12.53 -19.39 -15.26
CA GLN A 81 -12.99 -18.19 -14.57
C GLN A 81 -11.79 -17.34 -14.11
N THR A 82 -11.92 -16.02 -14.25
CA THR A 82 -10.91 -15.10 -13.73
C THR A 82 -11.04 -15.04 -12.21
N HIS A 83 -10.04 -15.52 -11.50
CA HIS A 83 -10.00 -15.52 -10.04
C HIS A 83 -9.61 -14.14 -9.49
N LYS A 84 -8.64 -13.49 -10.14
CA LYS A 84 -8.08 -12.21 -9.68
C LYS A 84 -7.57 -11.34 -10.82
N VAL A 85 -7.76 -10.04 -10.68
CA VAL A 85 -7.07 -9.00 -11.45
C VAL A 85 -6.14 -8.25 -10.50
N GLY A 86 -4.94 -7.89 -10.95
CA GLY A 86 -4.03 -7.08 -10.14
C GLY A 86 -2.95 -6.40 -10.97
N GLU A 87 -2.26 -5.46 -10.36
CA GLU A 87 -1.15 -4.72 -10.96
C GLU A 87 0.17 -4.95 -10.21
N SER A 88 1.30 -4.79 -10.90
CA SER A 88 2.63 -5.04 -10.34
C SER A 88 3.72 -4.25 -11.04
N MET A 89 4.75 -3.89 -10.28
CA MET A 89 6.00 -3.30 -10.78
C MET A 89 7.20 -4.23 -10.65
N GLN A 90 7.02 -5.46 -10.16
CA GLN A 90 8.11 -6.41 -9.96
C GLN A 90 8.74 -6.92 -11.28
N GLY A 91 8.25 -6.43 -12.42
CA GLY A 91 8.67 -6.81 -13.75
C GLY A 91 8.16 -8.17 -14.21
N LEU A 92 8.54 -8.49 -15.44
CA LEU A 92 8.23 -9.73 -16.13
C LEU A 92 9.39 -10.73 -16.01
N ASN A 93 9.11 -12.01 -16.16
CA ASN A 93 10.14 -13.04 -16.30
C ASN A 93 10.61 -13.11 -17.78
N ARG A 94 11.57 -14.01 -18.06
CA ARG A 94 12.10 -14.23 -19.42
C ARG A 94 11.04 -14.60 -20.47
N HIS A 95 9.88 -15.07 -20.02
CA HIS A 95 8.76 -15.52 -20.85
C HIS A 95 7.63 -14.46 -20.93
N GLY A 96 7.87 -13.24 -20.45
CA GLY A 96 6.87 -12.17 -20.46
C GLY A 96 5.76 -12.30 -19.40
N LEU A 97 5.88 -13.22 -18.44
CA LEU A 97 4.88 -13.41 -17.38
C LEU A 97 5.22 -12.59 -16.13
N SER A 98 4.19 -12.06 -15.48
CA SER A 98 4.32 -11.32 -14.21
C SER A 98 4.90 -12.20 -13.09
N LYS A 99 6.05 -11.79 -12.53
CA LYS A 99 6.67 -12.49 -11.38
C LYS A 99 5.73 -12.55 -10.18
N ARG A 100 5.04 -11.44 -9.90
CA ARG A 100 4.05 -11.32 -8.82
C ARG A 100 2.85 -12.24 -9.03
N ALA A 101 2.34 -12.31 -10.26
CA ALA A 101 1.19 -13.15 -10.58
C ALA A 101 1.54 -14.62 -10.39
N LYS A 102 2.70 -15.04 -10.90
CA LYS A 102 3.20 -16.41 -10.75
C LYS A 102 3.30 -16.80 -9.27
N ALA A 103 3.92 -15.96 -8.45
CA ALA A 103 4.03 -16.21 -7.01
C ALA A 103 2.66 -16.35 -6.33
N GLN A 104 1.67 -15.55 -6.73
CA GLN A 104 0.30 -15.66 -6.21
C GLN A 104 -0.42 -16.92 -6.71
N ALA A 105 -0.27 -17.29 -7.98
CA ALA A 105 -0.84 -18.51 -8.54
C ALA A 105 -0.23 -19.77 -7.89
N GLU A 106 1.08 -19.80 -7.65
CA GLU A 106 1.75 -20.88 -6.93
C GLU A 106 1.35 -20.95 -5.46
N LYS A 107 1.08 -19.81 -4.82
CA LYS A 107 0.51 -19.78 -3.47
C LYS A 107 -0.90 -20.36 -3.47
N LEU A 108 -1.77 -19.91 -4.38
CA LEU A 108 -3.14 -20.42 -4.52
C LEU A 108 -3.15 -21.92 -4.78
N TRP A 109 -2.28 -22.42 -5.67
CA TRP A 109 -2.17 -23.85 -5.93
C TRP A 109 -1.79 -24.65 -4.68
N ARG A 110 -0.84 -24.15 -3.88
CA ARG A 110 -0.47 -24.79 -2.60
C ARG A 110 -1.59 -24.79 -1.57
N GLU A 111 -2.45 -23.78 -1.59
CA GLU A 111 -3.56 -23.62 -0.64
C GLU A 111 -4.79 -24.43 -1.04
N THR A 112 -5.12 -24.51 -2.34
CA THR A 112 -6.39 -25.08 -2.82
C THR A 112 -6.22 -26.36 -3.64
N GLY A 113 -5.01 -26.68 -4.09
CA GLY A 113 -4.76 -27.77 -5.04
C GLY A 113 -5.15 -27.44 -6.49
N VAL A 114 -5.80 -26.30 -6.75
CA VAL A 114 -6.28 -25.91 -8.09
C VAL A 114 -5.19 -25.17 -8.87
N ARG A 115 -4.98 -25.60 -10.11
CA ARG A 115 -4.02 -24.93 -11.01
C ARG A 115 -4.60 -23.63 -11.56
N HIS A 116 -3.74 -22.63 -11.65
CA HIS A 116 -4.09 -21.32 -12.15
C HIS A 116 -3.12 -20.86 -13.22
N GLU A 117 -3.65 -20.27 -14.28
CA GLU A 117 -2.89 -19.62 -15.34
C GLU A 117 -2.78 -18.12 -15.06
N THR A 118 -1.63 -17.53 -15.39
CA THR A 118 -1.38 -16.09 -15.24
C THR A 118 -1.15 -15.45 -16.59
N GLN A 119 -1.82 -14.33 -16.86
CA GLN A 119 -1.67 -13.59 -18.11
C GLN A 119 -1.39 -12.11 -17.81
N VAL A 120 -0.41 -11.53 -18.50
CA VAL A 120 -0.22 -10.08 -18.53
C VAL A 120 -1.18 -9.49 -19.56
N ARG A 121 -1.92 -8.46 -19.16
CA ARG A 121 -2.93 -7.81 -20.03
C ARG A 121 -2.34 -6.60 -20.73
N GLN A 122 -1.68 -5.73 -19.97
CA GLN A 122 -1.10 -4.50 -20.49
C GLN A 122 0.00 -3.97 -19.56
N THR A 123 1.01 -3.33 -20.13
CA THR A 123 2.09 -2.61 -19.47
C THR A 123 1.87 -1.10 -19.60
N PHE A 124 2.18 -0.35 -18.55
CA PHE A 124 2.02 1.09 -18.43
C PHE A 124 3.29 1.70 -17.88
N THR A 125 3.53 2.97 -18.20
CA THR A 125 4.72 3.73 -17.74
C THR A 125 4.55 4.28 -16.32
N THR A 126 3.30 4.38 -15.85
CA THR A 126 2.98 4.87 -14.51
C THR A 126 2.10 3.89 -13.75
N LYS A 127 2.27 3.87 -12.42
CA LYS A 127 1.42 3.04 -11.54
C LYS A 127 -0.02 3.55 -11.50
N ALA A 128 -0.20 4.86 -11.65
CA ALA A 128 -1.51 5.49 -11.67
C ALA A 128 -2.37 4.99 -12.83
N GLU A 129 -1.82 4.94 -14.05
CA GLU A 129 -2.51 4.41 -15.23
C GLU A 129 -2.85 2.93 -15.08
N ALA A 130 -1.87 2.11 -14.65
CA ALA A 130 -2.10 0.69 -14.42
C ALA A 130 -3.21 0.44 -13.41
N ARG A 131 -3.27 1.25 -12.35
CA ARG A 131 -4.33 1.19 -11.34
C ARG A 131 -5.69 1.58 -11.91
N THR A 132 -5.77 2.66 -12.69
CA THR A 132 -7.02 3.06 -13.34
C THR A 132 -7.54 1.95 -14.25
N TYR A 133 -6.66 1.35 -15.06
CA TYR A 133 -7.01 0.22 -15.92
C TYR A 133 -7.44 -1.01 -15.13
N GLU A 134 -6.74 -1.36 -14.04
CA GLU A 134 -7.10 -2.44 -13.12
C GLU A 134 -8.54 -2.26 -12.61
N THR A 135 -8.86 -1.07 -12.08
CA THR A 135 -10.20 -0.75 -11.56
C THR A 135 -11.26 -0.89 -12.64
N GLN A 136 -11.05 -0.29 -13.82
CA GLN A 136 -12.01 -0.38 -14.93
C GLN A 136 -12.22 -1.83 -15.37
N LEU A 137 -11.16 -2.65 -15.36
CA LEU A 137 -11.24 -4.06 -15.72
C LEU A 137 -12.05 -4.84 -14.68
N ILE A 138 -11.79 -4.63 -13.39
CA ILE A 138 -12.56 -5.23 -12.28
C ILE A 138 -14.04 -4.87 -12.39
N ASP A 139 -14.34 -3.59 -12.58
CA ASP A 139 -15.72 -3.11 -12.69
C ASP A 139 -16.43 -3.73 -13.90
N ARG A 140 -15.72 -3.87 -15.03
CA ARG A 140 -16.26 -4.54 -16.21
C ARG A 140 -16.58 -6.01 -15.95
N TYR A 141 -15.67 -6.74 -15.30
CA TYR A 141 -15.92 -8.14 -14.92
C TYR A 141 -17.13 -8.29 -14.00
N ARG A 142 -17.26 -7.40 -13.00
CA ARG A 142 -18.40 -7.40 -12.08
C ARG A 142 -19.71 -7.06 -12.77
N LYS A 143 -19.71 -6.10 -13.69
CA LYS A 143 -20.89 -5.76 -14.50
C LYS A 143 -21.35 -6.89 -15.42
N MET A 144 -20.41 -7.62 -16.03
CA MET A 144 -20.75 -8.67 -17.01
C MET A 144 -21.12 -10.00 -16.37
N TYR A 145 -20.47 -10.37 -15.27
CA TYR A 145 -20.58 -11.73 -14.70
C TYR A 145 -21.07 -11.73 -13.24
N GLY A 146 -21.24 -10.56 -12.63
CA GLY A 146 -21.70 -10.39 -11.25
C GLY A 146 -20.57 -10.10 -10.26
N ASP A 147 -20.93 -9.55 -9.09
CA ASP A 147 -19.97 -9.02 -8.10
C ASP A 147 -19.03 -10.07 -7.50
N LYS A 148 -19.48 -11.34 -7.44
CA LYS A 148 -18.73 -12.46 -6.85
C LYS A 148 -17.76 -13.14 -7.83
N THR A 149 -17.66 -12.64 -9.07
CA THR A 149 -16.85 -13.28 -10.13
C THR A 149 -15.34 -13.19 -9.86
N LEU A 150 -14.89 -12.21 -9.08
CA LEU A 150 -13.48 -11.99 -8.76
C LEU A 150 -13.20 -12.28 -7.28
N PRO A 151 -13.20 -13.56 -6.85
CA PRO A 151 -13.03 -13.93 -5.45
C PRO A 151 -11.71 -13.45 -4.84
N GLY A 152 -10.67 -13.27 -5.66
CA GLY A 152 -9.36 -12.75 -5.24
C GLY A 152 -9.30 -11.22 -5.06
N ASN A 153 -10.34 -10.48 -5.44
CA ASN A 153 -10.47 -9.03 -5.28
C ASN A 153 -11.56 -8.73 -4.24
N LYS A 154 -11.20 -8.85 -2.96
CA LYS A 154 -12.12 -8.57 -1.84
C LYS A 154 -12.38 -7.06 -1.74
N GLY A 155 -13.61 -6.65 -2.04
CA GLY A 155 -14.11 -5.28 -1.87
C GLY A 155 -13.91 -4.34 -3.07
N ASN A 156 -14.54 -3.18 -2.97
CA ASN A 156 -14.23 -2.02 -3.80
C ASN A 156 -13.03 -1.30 -3.17
N ARG A 157 -12.10 -0.85 -4.00
CA ARG A 157 -10.89 -0.16 -3.55
C ARG A 157 -11.10 1.35 -3.44
#